data_AF-F8E6N6-F1
#
_entry.id   AF-F8E6N6-F1
#
_cell.length_a   1.000
_cell.length_b   1.000
_cell.length_c   1.000
_cell.angle_alpha   90.00
_cell.angle_beta   90.00
_cell.angle_gamma   90.00
#
_symmetry.space_group_name_H-M   'P 1'
#
loop_
_entity.id
_entity.type
_entity.pdbx_description
1 polymer ?
#
loop_
_entity_poly.entity_id
_entity_poly.type
_entity_poly.pdbx_seq_one_letter_code
_entity_poly.pdbx_strand_id
1 'polypeptide(L)'
;MIEMKIKEETAKLNLYPDNKFNLLEPETIRELYDNIASLSETPVKVLRISGYGGSFAVGANILTMLKYSGYTAKGFSMLGNKLFGLLDKIPQIVIAEIDGFCMGGGMDFASSCDFRFATLRSKFAHPGSKLGIITGFGGTQRISRLMKQRHFTEHFITGETYSAEFMKEGGFLSETFENVENMHSYADKFTGNITNKNRLFLAELKKSINKQR
;
A
#
# COMPACT_ATOMS: atom_id res chain seq x y z
N MET A 1 -2.19 -15.78 2.19
CA MET A 1 -1.15 -16.15 3.19
C MET A 1 -0.19 -14.98 3.39
N ILE A 2 0.07 -14.53 4.62
CA ILE A 2 1.02 -13.45 4.94
C ILE A 2 2.23 -14.02 5.68
N GLU A 3 3.44 -13.57 5.31
CA GLU A 3 4.67 -13.92 6.00
C GLU A 3 5.40 -12.66 6.46
N MET A 4 5.79 -12.60 7.74
CA MET A 4 6.64 -11.52 8.26
C MET A 4 7.99 -12.07 8.74
N LYS A 5 9.07 -11.48 8.21
CA LYS A 5 10.45 -11.78 8.59
C LYS A 5 11.14 -10.53 9.10
N ILE A 6 11.75 -10.61 10.28
CA ILE A 6 12.53 -9.51 10.86
C ILE A 6 14.01 -9.87 10.78
N LYS A 7 14.81 -8.96 10.23
CA LYS A 7 16.27 -9.03 10.26
C LYS A 7 16.81 -7.68 10.70
N GLU A 8 17.50 -7.68 11.85
CA GLU A 8 18.05 -6.47 12.47
C GLU A 8 16.96 -5.39 12.64
N GLU A 9 17.14 -4.22 12.03
CA GLU A 9 16.22 -3.09 12.13
C GLU A 9 15.21 -3.01 10.97
N THR A 10 15.08 -4.09 10.19
CA THR A 10 14.18 -4.16 9.02
C THR A 10 13.22 -5.33 9.12
N ALA A 11 11.94 -5.07 8.94
CA ALA A 11 10.91 -6.09 8.74
C ALA A 11 10.52 -6.17 7.25
N LYS A 12 10.38 -7.39 6.74
CA LYS A 12 9.81 -7.68 5.41
C LYS A 12 8.50 -8.45 5.61
N LEU A 13 7.40 -7.89 5.10
CA LEU A 13 6.08 -8.49 5.10
C LEU A 13 5.69 -8.83 3.67
N ASN A 14 5.43 -10.10 3.41
CA ASN A 14 5.11 -10.62 2.09
C ASN A 14 3.66 -11.12 2.05
N LEU A 15 2.89 -10.66 1.07
CA LEU A 15 1.57 -11.20 0.75
C LEU A 15 1.71 -12.25 -0.36
N TYR A 16 1.16 -13.43 -0.11
CA TYR A 16 1.03 -14.49 -1.10
C TYR A 16 -0.44 -14.75 -1.41
N PRO A 17 -0.80 -14.87 -2.70
CA PRO A 17 -2.18 -15.05 -3.09
C PRO A 17 -2.62 -16.47 -2.73
N ASP A 18 -3.82 -16.59 -2.15
CA ASP A 18 -4.42 -17.92 -1.94
C ASP A 18 -4.94 -18.52 -3.26
N ASN A 19 -5.10 -17.68 -4.29
CA ASN A 19 -5.47 -18.08 -5.65
C ASN A 19 -4.64 -17.28 -6.67
N LYS A 20 -5.29 -16.36 -7.41
CA LYS A 20 -4.67 -15.61 -8.51
C LYS A 20 -4.10 -14.26 -8.09
N PHE A 21 -4.73 -13.59 -7.12
CA PHE A 21 -4.35 -12.24 -6.69
C PHE A 21 -4.39 -12.11 -5.18
N ASN A 22 -3.59 -11.17 -4.66
CA ASN A 22 -3.62 -10.75 -3.26
C ASN A 22 -4.88 -9.91 -3.00
N LEU A 23 -5.87 -10.54 -2.39
CA LEU A 23 -7.14 -9.90 -2.03
C LEU A 23 -7.10 -9.36 -0.59
N LEU A 24 -7.61 -8.15 -0.42
CA LEU A 24 -7.79 -7.49 0.87
C LEU A 24 -9.16 -7.85 1.46
N GLU A 25 -9.39 -9.14 1.69
CA GLU A 25 -10.57 -9.63 2.41
C GLU A 25 -10.47 -9.27 3.90
N PRO A 26 -11.58 -9.30 4.67
CA PRO A 26 -11.57 -8.93 6.09
C PRO A 26 -10.51 -9.68 6.91
N GLU A 27 -10.31 -10.97 6.64
CA GLU A 27 -9.33 -11.83 7.32
C GLU A 27 -7.91 -11.38 6.99
N THR A 28 -7.60 -11.14 5.71
CA THR A 28 -6.31 -10.60 5.27
C THR A 28 -6.02 -9.25 5.93
N ILE A 29 -7.01 -8.35 6.00
CA ILE A 29 -6.84 -7.03 6.62
C ILE A 29 -6.54 -7.16 8.12
N ARG A 30 -7.20 -8.08 8.83
CA ARG A 30 -6.93 -8.33 10.26
C ARG A 30 -5.53 -8.91 10.46
N GLU A 31 -5.14 -9.89 9.66
CA GLU A 31 -3.81 -10.50 9.72
C GLU A 31 -2.71 -9.48 9.42
N LEU A 32 -2.89 -8.61 8.42
CA LEU A 32 -1.99 -7.47 8.16
C LEU A 32 -1.92 -6.54 9.37
N TYR A 33 -3.06 -6.19 9.96
CA TYR A 33 -3.11 -5.30 11.12
C TYR A 33 -2.32 -5.87 12.28
N ASP A 34 -2.56 -7.13 12.64
CA ASP A 34 -1.93 -7.76 13.81
C ASP A 34 -0.41 -7.89 13.62
N ASN A 35 0.04 -8.33 12.43
CA ASN A 35 1.47 -8.39 12.11
C ASN A 35 2.12 -7.00 12.19
N ILE A 36 1.53 -5.99 11.56
CA ILE A 36 2.11 -4.64 11.50
C ILE A 36 2.07 -3.96 12.88
N ALA A 37 0.98 -4.13 13.64
CA ALA A 37 0.85 -3.56 14.97
C ALA A 37 1.92 -4.09 15.92
N SER A 38 2.26 -5.39 15.81
CA SER A 38 3.30 -6.02 16.63
C SER A 38 4.69 -5.39 16.47
N LEU A 39 4.95 -4.71 15.34
CA LEU A 39 6.23 -4.03 15.10
C LEU A 39 6.43 -2.77 15.96
N SER A 40 5.35 -2.16 16.46
CA SER A 40 5.40 -0.88 17.18
C SER A 40 6.34 -0.90 18.39
N GLU A 41 6.46 -2.06 19.05
CA GLU A 41 7.30 -2.26 20.23
C GLU A 41 8.67 -2.89 19.93
N THR A 42 9.01 -3.05 18.64
CA THR A 42 10.27 -3.67 18.20
C THR A 42 11.32 -2.62 17.83
N PRO A 43 12.62 -2.96 17.81
CA PRO A 43 13.68 -2.07 17.33
C PRO A 43 13.63 -1.79 15.82
N VAL A 44 12.72 -2.42 15.08
CA VAL A 44 12.55 -2.20 13.63
C VAL A 44 12.29 -0.72 13.34
N LYS A 45 13.01 -0.19 12.36
CA LYS A 45 12.90 1.18 11.84
C LYS A 45 12.23 1.23 10.47
N VAL A 46 12.34 0.16 9.68
CA VAL A 46 11.77 0.09 8.32
C VAL A 46 10.94 -1.17 8.16
N LEU A 47 9.72 -1.01 7.67
CA LEU A 47 8.85 -2.09 7.20
C LEU A 47 8.79 -2.04 5.68
N ARG A 48 9.11 -3.15 5.02
CA ARG A 48 8.94 -3.35 3.59
C ARG A 48 7.81 -4.31 3.33
N ILE A 49 6.89 -3.93 2.46
CA ILE A 49 5.71 -4.70 2.13
C ILE A 49 5.76 -5.06 0.64
N SER A 50 5.69 -6.35 0.34
CA SER A 50 5.70 -6.88 -1.02
C SER A 50 4.52 -7.82 -1.24
N GLY A 51 4.03 -7.89 -2.48
CA GLY A 51 3.08 -8.93 -2.88
C GLY A 51 3.68 -9.82 -3.96
N TYR A 52 3.48 -11.12 -3.83
CA TYR A 52 3.95 -12.15 -4.75
C TYR A 52 2.81 -12.69 -5.62
N GLY A 53 3.15 -13.54 -6.60
CA GLY A 53 2.17 -14.14 -7.51
C GLY A 53 1.62 -13.17 -8.56
N GLY A 54 2.35 -12.10 -8.87
CA GLY A 54 1.98 -11.14 -9.93
C GLY A 54 1.02 -10.05 -9.49
N SER A 55 0.78 -9.88 -8.19
CA SER A 55 0.05 -8.74 -7.65
C SER A 55 0.61 -8.29 -6.32
N PHE A 56 0.72 -6.97 -6.14
CA PHE A 56 0.90 -6.39 -4.81
C PHE A 56 -0.37 -6.60 -3.98
N ALA A 57 -1.48 -6.02 -4.44
CA ALA A 57 -2.83 -6.22 -3.91
C ALA A 57 -3.86 -5.66 -4.91
N VAL A 58 -5.04 -6.26 -5.01
CA VAL A 58 -6.08 -5.85 -5.98
C VAL A 58 -7.41 -5.44 -5.35
N GLY A 59 -7.41 -5.16 -4.04
CA GLY A 59 -8.62 -4.84 -3.29
C GLY A 59 -9.40 -6.09 -2.90
N ALA A 60 -10.70 -5.94 -2.67
CA ALA A 60 -11.57 -7.03 -2.22
C ALA A 60 -12.29 -7.68 -3.41
N ASN A 61 -12.79 -8.90 -3.20
CA ASN A 61 -13.57 -9.60 -4.22
C ASN A 61 -14.92 -8.91 -4.44
N ILE A 62 -15.15 -8.44 -5.67
CA ILE A 62 -16.39 -7.76 -6.04
C ILE A 62 -17.64 -8.62 -5.83
N LEU A 63 -17.55 -9.93 -6.05
CA LEU A 63 -18.67 -10.86 -5.86
C LEU A 63 -19.06 -11.00 -4.38
N THR A 64 -18.08 -10.85 -3.48
CA THR A 64 -18.32 -10.77 -2.04
C THR A 64 -18.96 -9.43 -1.69
N MET A 65 -18.42 -8.33 -2.22
CA MET A 65 -18.91 -6.97 -1.96
C MET A 65 -20.35 -6.76 -2.40
N LEU A 66 -20.79 -7.36 -3.51
CA LEU A 66 -22.18 -7.28 -3.99
C LEU A 66 -23.21 -7.83 -2.99
N LYS A 67 -22.78 -8.65 -2.02
CA LYS A 67 -23.65 -9.21 -0.97
C LYS A 67 -23.76 -8.30 0.25
N TYR A 68 -22.97 -7.23 0.33
CA TYR A 68 -22.98 -6.35 1.49
C TYR A 68 -24.18 -5.40 1.47
N SER A 69 -24.89 -5.34 2.59
CA SER A 69 -25.73 -4.19 2.95
C SER A 69 -24.86 -2.93 3.14
N GLY A 70 -25.49 -1.75 3.15
CA GLY A 70 -24.80 -0.50 3.47
C GLY A 70 -24.10 -0.53 4.84
N TYR A 71 -24.69 -1.20 5.84
CA TYR A 71 -24.09 -1.35 7.17
C TYR A 71 -22.82 -2.21 7.13
N THR A 72 -22.88 -3.38 6.50
CA THR A 72 -21.73 -4.28 6.37
C THR A 72 -20.62 -3.67 5.50
N ALA A 73 -20.98 -2.95 4.43
CA ALA A 73 -20.02 -2.24 3.59
C ALA A 73 -19.30 -1.12 4.36
N LYS A 74 -20.04 -0.38 5.22
CA LYS A 74 -19.44 0.61 6.13
C LYS A 74 -18.48 -0.05 7.12
N GLY A 75 -18.87 -1.17 7.74
CA GLY A 75 -18.00 -1.92 8.64
C GLY A 75 -16.71 -2.39 7.97
N PHE A 76 -16.81 -2.88 6.73
CA PHE A 76 -15.65 -3.27 5.93
C PHE A 76 -14.74 -2.07 5.60
N SER A 77 -15.32 -0.96 5.16
CA SER A 77 -14.59 0.30 4.95
C SER A 77 -13.85 0.76 6.21
N MET A 78 -14.49 0.70 7.38
CA MET A 78 -13.86 1.07 8.65
C MET A 78 -12.70 0.13 9.01
N LEU A 79 -12.83 -1.17 8.72
CA LEU A 79 -11.77 -2.14 8.96
C LEU A 79 -10.50 -1.82 8.14
N GLY A 80 -10.65 -1.55 6.83
CA GLY A 80 -9.54 -1.12 5.98
C GLY A 80 -8.91 0.19 6.44
N ASN A 81 -9.74 1.20 6.77
CA ASN A 81 -9.24 2.47 7.29
C ASN A 81 -8.51 2.35 8.63
N LYS A 82 -8.85 1.35 9.47
CA LYS A 82 -8.12 1.07 10.71
C LYS A 82 -6.70 0.59 10.44
N LEU A 83 -6.51 -0.30 9.45
CA LEU A 83 -5.18 -0.72 8.98
C LEU A 83 -4.39 0.45 8.41
N PHE A 84 -5.02 1.29 7.59
CA PHE A 84 -4.31 2.39 6.93
C PHE A 84 -3.94 3.49 7.92
N GLY A 85 -4.83 3.79 8.87
CA GLY A 85 -4.52 4.69 9.99
C GLY A 85 -3.47 4.14 10.95
N LEU A 86 -3.27 2.81 11.03
CA LEU A 86 -2.13 2.22 11.73
C LEU A 86 -0.83 2.57 10.99
N LEU A 87 -0.76 2.35 9.67
CA LEU A 87 0.42 2.68 8.87
C LEU A 87 0.82 4.15 8.97
N ASP A 88 -0.15 5.06 9.07
CA ASP A 88 0.08 6.50 9.27
C ASP A 88 0.73 6.81 10.64
N LYS A 89 0.55 5.94 11.65
CA LYS A 89 0.91 6.18 13.06
C LYS A 89 2.06 5.34 13.60
N ILE A 90 2.37 4.19 12.98
CA ILE A 90 3.47 3.34 13.45
C ILE A 90 4.82 4.07 13.34
N PRO A 91 5.78 3.79 14.24
CA PRO A 91 7.08 4.46 14.24
C PRO A 91 7.96 4.04 13.05
N GLN A 92 7.68 2.91 12.41
CA GLN A 92 8.43 2.43 11.24
C GLN A 92 8.13 3.27 9.99
N ILE A 93 9.17 3.52 9.21
CA ILE A 93 9.03 3.98 7.82
C ILE A 93 8.60 2.79 6.96
N VAL A 94 7.53 2.94 6.19
CA VAL A 94 6.90 1.87 5.41
C VAL A 94 7.15 2.07 3.92
N ILE A 95 7.66 1.03 3.28
CA ILE A 95 7.95 1.01 1.84
C ILE A 95 7.06 -0.06 1.21
N ALA A 96 6.23 0.33 0.24
CA ALA A 96 5.56 -0.61 -0.65
C ALA A 96 6.47 -0.94 -1.83
N GLU A 97 6.77 -2.22 -2.02
CA GLU A 97 7.52 -2.78 -3.14
C GLU A 97 6.55 -3.49 -4.09
N ILE A 98 6.16 -2.79 -5.15
CA ILE A 98 5.02 -3.12 -5.99
C ILE A 98 5.47 -3.81 -7.27
N ASP A 99 5.19 -5.10 -7.36
CA ASP A 99 5.40 -5.90 -8.56
C ASP A 99 4.07 -6.48 -9.08
N GLY A 100 3.81 -6.30 -10.38
CA GLY A 100 2.57 -6.70 -11.02
C GLY A 100 1.37 -5.79 -10.70
N PHE A 101 0.20 -6.37 -10.42
CA PHE A 101 -1.04 -5.61 -10.25
C PHE A 101 -1.14 -4.91 -8.88
N CYS A 102 -1.46 -3.61 -8.89
CA CYS A 102 -1.82 -2.82 -7.72
C CYS A 102 -3.10 -2.05 -8.03
N MET A 103 -4.25 -2.53 -7.56
CA MET A 103 -5.55 -2.07 -8.04
C MET A 103 -6.55 -1.83 -6.90
N GLY A 104 -7.46 -0.87 -7.09
CA GLY A 104 -8.54 -0.54 -6.16
C GLY A 104 -8.02 -0.35 -4.73
N GLY A 105 -8.53 -1.14 -3.79
CA GLY A 105 -8.08 -1.12 -2.40
C GLY A 105 -6.58 -1.43 -2.21
N GLY A 106 -5.93 -2.10 -3.15
CA GLY A 106 -4.48 -2.28 -3.16
C GLY A 106 -3.70 -0.99 -3.40
N MET A 107 -4.24 -0.09 -4.23
CA MET A 107 -3.68 1.26 -4.39
C MET A 107 -3.90 2.09 -3.13
N ASP A 108 -5.06 1.95 -2.48
CA ASP A 108 -5.34 2.63 -1.21
C ASP A 108 -4.38 2.16 -0.10
N PHE A 109 -4.10 0.85 -0.06
CA PHE A 109 -3.10 0.27 0.83
C PHE A 109 -1.70 0.82 0.55
N ALA A 110 -1.25 0.78 -0.71
CA ALA A 110 0.04 1.34 -1.11
C ALA A 110 0.16 2.85 -0.82
N SER A 111 -0.94 3.60 -0.97
CA SER A 111 -0.98 5.04 -0.67
C SER A 111 -0.77 5.37 0.81
N SER A 112 -1.02 4.39 1.68
CA SER A 112 -0.83 4.50 3.13
C SER A 112 0.61 4.20 3.56
N CYS A 113 1.45 3.71 2.64
CA CYS A 113 2.89 3.59 2.86
C CYS A 113 3.61 4.94 2.69
N ASP A 114 4.78 5.10 3.30
CA ASP A 114 5.56 6.33 3.18
C ASP A 114 6.18 6.45 1.77
N PHE A 115 6.73 5.34 1.26
CA PHE A 115 7.32 5.24 -0.08
C PHE A 115 6.66 4.14 -0.91
N ARG A 116 6.62 4.33 -2.23
CA ARG A 116 6.10 3.37 -3.20
C ARG A 116 7.12 3.16 -4.31
N PHE A 117 7.72 1.99 -4.35
CA PHE A 117 8.61 1.54 -5.41
C PHE A 117 7.86 0.55 -6.29
N ALA A 118 8.05 0.59 -7.60
CA ALA A 118 7.40 -0.37 -8.48
C ALA A 118 8.29 -0.85 -9.62
N THR A 119 8.03 -2.05 -10.10
CA THR A 119 8.60 -2.49 -11.37
C THR A 119 7.90 -1.81 -12.56
N LEU A 120 8.59 -1.63 -13.69
CA LEU A 120 8.00 -1.05 -14.91
C LEU A 120 6.82 -1.90 -15.45
N ARG A 121 6.86 -3.21 -15.22
CA ARG A 121 5.76 -4.11 -15.60
C ARG A 121 4.50 -3.94 -14.74
N SER A 122 4.58 -3.23 -13.61
CA SER A 122 3.45 -3.07 -12.71
C SER A 122 2.30 -2.28 -13.35
N LYS A 123 1.08 -2.65 -13.00
CA LYS A 123 -0.16 -2.10 -13.57
C LYS A 123 -1.07 -1.58 -12.48
N PHE A 124 -1.59 -0.37 -12.69
CA PHE A 124 -2.35 0.38 -11.68
C PHE A 124 -3.73 0.74 -12.19
N ALA A 125 -4.76 0.51 -11.41
CA ALA A 125 -6.12 0.88 -11.78
C ALA A 125 -6.98 1.11 -10.53
N HIS A 126 -7.85 2.11 -10.58
CA HIS A 126 -8.91 2.29 -9.59
C HIS A 126 -10.28 2.13 -10.28
N PRO A 127 -10.74 0.89 -10.57
CA PRO A 127 -11.86 0.62 -11.48
C PRO A 127 -13.24 0.95 -10.91
N GLY A 128 -13.31 1.63 -9.76
CA GLY A 128 -14.57 1.94 -9.08
C GLY A 128 -15.58 2.69 -9.96
N SER A 129 -15.13 3.65 -10.76
CA SER A 129 -16.02 4.41 -11.67
C SER A 129 -16.74 3.52 -12.68
N LYS A 130 -16.05 2.50 -13.22
CA LYS A 130 -16.63 1.50 -14.14
C LYS A 130 -17.71 0.65 -13.48
N LEU A 131 -17.65 0.49 -12.16
CA LEU A 131 -18.57 -0.31 -11.36
C LEU A 131 -19.64 0.54 -10.66
N GLY A 132 -19.60 1.87 -10.78
CA GLY A 132 -20.46 2.78 -10.02
C GLY A 132 -20.16 2.77 -8.51
N ILE A 133 -18.93 2.43 -8.12
CA ILE A 133 -18.50 2.28 -6.72
C ILE A 133 -17.40 3.31 -6.42
N ILE A 134 -17.53 4.02 -5.30
CA ILE A 134 -16.46 4.85 -4.75
C ILE A 134 -15.62 4.02 -3.75
N THR A 135 -14.32 4.28 -3.65
CA THR A 135 -13.49 3.57 -2.66
C THR A 135 -13.93 3.89 -1.23
N GLY A 136 -14.12 2.82 -0.45
CA GLY A 136 -14.36 2.90 0.98
C GLY A 136 -13.08 2.96 1.82
N PHE A 137 -11.89 2.75 1.26
CA PHE A 137 -10.65 2.72 2.04
C PHE A 137 -9.85 4.05 2.02
N GLY A 138 -10.49 5.13 1.55
CA GLY A 138 -9.94 6.49 1.65
C GLY A 138 -9.00 6.88 0.49
N GLY A 139 -8.97 6.11 -0.60
CA GLY A 139 -8.17 6.42 -1.79
C GLY A 139 -8.43 7.80 -2.40
N THR A 140 -9.70 8.22 -2.45
CA THR A 140 -10.07 9.56 -2.94
C THR A 140 -9.43 10.69 -2.14
N GLN A 141 -9.08 10.42 -0.89
CA GLN A 141 -8.42 11.37 0.01
C GLN A 141 -6.90 11.23 -0.08
N ARG A 142 -6.36 10.04 0.14
CA ARG A 142 -4.89 9.85 0.20
C ARG A 142 -4.24 10.03 -1.16
N ILE A 143 -4.79 9.43 -2.22
CA ILE A 143 -4.14 9.41 -3.53
C ILE A 143 -4.20 10.79 -4.20
N SER A 144 -5.27 11.57 -3.98
CA SER A 144 -5.37 12.95 -4.51
C SER A 144 -4.31 13.90 -3.93
N ARG A 145 -3.80 13.64 -2.72
CA ARG A 145 -2.70 14.40 -2.11
C ARG A 145 -1.31 13.95 -2.58
N LEU A 146 -1.19 12.74 -3.11
CA LEU A 146 0.07 12.20 -3.63
C LEU A 146 0.25 12.53 -5.12
N MET A 147 -0.85 12.53 -5.87
CA MET A 147 -0.83 12.69 -7.32
C MET A 147 -1.14 14.12 -7.75
N LYS A 148 -0.55 14.53 -8.88
CA LYS A 148 -0.99 15.71 -9.63
C LYS A 148 -2.48 15.59 -9.94
N GLN A 149 -3.24 16.65 -9.67
CA GLN A 149 -4.69 16.68 -9.80
C GLN A 149 -5.19 16.12 -11.16
N ARG A 150 -4.53 16.48 -12.26
CA ARG A 150 -4.88 15.96 -13.60
C ARG A 150 -4.77 14.45 -13.70
N HIS A 151 -3.65 13.87 -13.26
CA HIS A 151 -3.43 12.42 -13.33
C HIS A 151 -4.37 11.67 -12.38
N PHE A 152 -4.59 12.20 -11.18
CA PHE A 152 -5.57 11.64 -10.23
C PHE A 152 -6.97 11.62 -10.85
N THR A 153 -7.42 12.75 -11.39
CA THR A 153 -8.76 12.89 -11.96
C THR A 153 -8.95 11.97 -13.14
N GLU A 154 -7.98 11.91 -14.05
CA GLU A 154 -8.01 10.99 -15.19
C GLU A 154 -8.09 9.53 -14.71
N HIS A 155 -7.19 9.14 -13.80
CA HIS A 155 -7.12 7.79 -13.28
C HIS A 155 -8.41 7.32 -12.58
N PHE A 156 -8.99 8.17 -11.72
CA PHE A 156 -10.18 7.83 -10.95
C PHE A 156 -11.48 7.92 -11.77
N ILE A 157 -11.58 8.84 -12.73
CA ILE A 157 -12.77 8.98 -13.57
C ILE A 157 -12.82 7.87 -14.61
N THR A 158 -11.72 7.63 -15.34
CA THR A 158 -11.71 6.62 -16.40
C THR A 158 -11.75 5.20 -15.82
N GLY A 159 -11.11 4.98 -14.66
CA GLY A 159 -10.94 3.64 -14.08
C GLY A 159 -10.12 2.71 -14.99
N GLU A 160 -9.35 3.27 -15.92
CA GLU A 160 -8.48 2.51 -16.82
C GLU A 160 -7.23 1.98 -16.11
N THR A 161 -6.54 1.07 -16.80
CA THR A 161 -5.25 0.55 -16.32
C THR A 161 -4.12 1.41 -16.86
N TYR A 162 -3.27 1.89 -15.94
CA TYR A 162 -2.13 2.76 -16.21
C TYR A 162 -0.81 2.06 -15.91
N SER A 163 0.25 2.49 -16.59
CA SER A 163 1.60 1.97 -16.42
C SER A 163 2.30 2.58 -15.21
N ALA A 164 3.42 1.97 -14.80
CA ALA A 164 4.23 2.50 -13.71
C ALA A 164 4.78 3.91 -14.04
N GLU A 165 5.13 4.18 -15.30
CA GLU A 165 5.65 5.48 -15.74
C GLU A 165 4.60 6.58 -15.56
N PHE A 166 3.35 6.35 -15.98
CA PHE A 166 2.25 7.30 -15.75
C PHE A 166 2.07 7.58 -14.26
N MET A 167 2.16 6.54 -13.41
CA MET A 167 2.02 6.70 -11.96
C MET A 167 3.20 7.44 -11.32
N LYS A 168 4.42 7.29 -11.86
CA LYS A 168 5.61 8.04 -11.45
C LYS A 168 5.51 9.50 -11.87
N GLU A 169 5.19 9.78 -13.13
CA GLU A 169 4.99 11.15 -13.65
C GLU A 169 3.87 11.88 -12.92
N GLY A 170 2.83 11.15 -12.55
CA GLY A 170 1.71 11.61 -11.75
C GLY A 170 2.05 11.89 -10.30
N GLY A 171 3.16 11.36 -9.75
CA GLY A 171 3.59 11.55 -8.36
C GLY A 171 3.14 10.47 -7.37
N PHE A 172 2.40 9.45 -7.82
CA PHE A 172 2.03 8.33 -6.96
C PHE A 172 3.25 7.50 -6.57
N LEU A 173 4.07 7.09 -7.54
CA LEU A 173 5.25 6.29 -7.28
C LEU A 173 6.45 7.16 -6.90
N SER A 174 7.21 6.72 -5.91
CA SER A 174 8.48 7.33 -5.52
C SER A 174 9.58 6.97 -6.51
N GLU A 175 9.65 5.72 -6.98
CA GLU A 175 10.60 5.27 -8.00
C GLU A 175 10.11 4.04 -8.79
N THR A 176 10.62 3.88 -10.01
CA THR A 176 10.34 2.75 -10.90
C THR A 176 11.61 2.00 -11.30
N PHE A 177 11.51 0.68 -11.47
CA PHE A 177 12.66 -0.21 -11.71
C PHE A 177 12.38 -1.22 -12.81
N GLU A 178 13.40 -1.62 -13.57
CA GLU A 178 13.24 -2.58 -14.67
C GLU A 178 12.64 -3.92 -14.22
N ASN A 179 13.09 -4.43 -13.08
CA ASN A 179 12.64 -5.69 -12.51
C ASN A 179 12.70 -5.67 -10.97
N VAL A 180 12.20 -6.75 -10.37
CA VAL A 180 12.12 -6.94 -8.91
C VAL A 180 13.50 -6.93 -8.26
N GLU A 181 14.52 -7.48 -8.90
CA GLU A 181 15.88 -7.53 -8.36
C GLU A 181 16.47 -6.12 -8.22
N ASN A 182 16.34 -5.29 -9.26
CA ASN A 182 16.77 -3.90 -9.20
C ASN A 182 15.99 -3.10 -8.13
N MET A 183 14.68 -3.31 -8.03
CA MET A 183 13.84 -2.69 -6.99
C MET A 183 14.31 -3.07 -5.60
N HIS A 184 14.50 -4.37 -5.34
CA HIS A 184 14.93 -4.86 -4.02
C HIS A 184 16.33 -4.36 -3.66
N SER A 185 17.27 -4.35 -4.62
CA SER A 185 18.63 -3.83 -4.43
C SER A 185 18.62 -2.35 -4.07
N TYR A 186 17.78 -1.55 -4.74
CA TYR A 186 17.60 -0.15 -4.40
C TYR A 186 16.96 0.01 -3.01
N ALA A 187 15.90 -0.75 -2.73
CA ALA A 187 15.20 -0.69 -1.46
C ALA A 187 16.08 -1.12 -0.28
N ASP A 188 16.99 -2.09 -0.45
CA ASP A 188 18.00 -2.46 0.55
C ASP A 188 18.94 -1.28 0.86
N LYS A 189 19.49 -0.63 -0.18
CA LYS A 189 20.35 0.56 -0.02
C LYS A 189 19.60 1.72 0.64
N PHE A 190 18.39 2.00 0.18
CA PHE A 190 17.52 3.05 0.71
C PHE A 190 17.15 2.78 2.18
N THR A 191 16.87 1.52 2.52
CA THR A 191 16.63 1.08 3.90
C THR A 191 17.84 1.34 4.78
N GLY A 192 19.06 1.03 4.31
CA GLY A 192 20.30 1.32 5.05
C GLY A 192 20.47 2.80 5.40
N ASN A 193 20.08 3.71 4.49
CA ASN A 193 20.12 5.15 4.77
C ASN A 193 19.15 5.56 5.89
N ILE A 194 18.00 4.88 6.00
CA ILE A 194 16.99 5.14 7.04
C ILE A 194 17.40 4.50 8.37
N THR A 195 17.84 3.24 8.37
CA THR A 195 18.21 2.52 9.59
C THR A 195 19.39 3.18 10.32
N ASN A 196 20.27 3.88 9.58
CA ASN A 196 21.32 4.72 10.17
C ASN A 196 20.81 5.93 10.98
N LYS A 197 19.50 6.23 10.98
CA LYS A 197 18.91 7.33 11.76
C LYS A 197 18.38 6.84 13.12
N ASN A 198 18.25 7.77 14.05
CA ASN A 198 17.65 7.48 15.35
C ASN A 198 16.15 7.13 15.18
N ARG A 199 15.70 6.06 15.84
CA ARG A 199 14.32 5.56 15.73
C ARG A 199 13.28 6.57 16.22
N LEU A 200 13.53 7.24 17.34
CA LEU A 200 12.60 8.25 17.89
C LEU A 200 12.49 9.45 16.94
N PHE A 201 13.60 9.86 16.34
CA PHE A 201 13.59 10.92 15.33
C PHE A 201 12.72 10.54 14.12
N LEU A 202 12.87 9.33 13.57
CA LEU A 202 12.05 8.86 12.45
C LEU A 202 10.56 8.83 12.80
N ALA A 203 10.22 8.31 13.99
CA ALA A 203 8.85 8.20 14.46
C ALA A 203 8.18 9.59 14.60
N GLU A 204 8.84 10.53 15.25
CA GLU A 204 8.31 11.89 15.42
C GLU A 204 8.26 12.67 14.11
N LEU A 205 9.25 12.49 13.22
CA LEU A 205 9.22 13.08 11.88
C LEU A 205 8.01 12.59 11.09
N LYS A 206 7.79 11.26 11.04
CA LYS A 206 6.65 10.67 10.35
C LYS A 206 5.32 11.18 10.90
N LYS A 207 5.17 11.20 12.23
CA LYS A 207 3.99 11.75 12.90
C LYS A 207 3.75 13.22 12.57
N SER A 208 4.81 14.02 12.47
CA SER A 208 4.72 15.43 12.08
C SER A 208 4.24 15.61 10.63
N ILE A 209 4.83 14.86 9.68
CA ILE A 209 4.44 14.88 8.27
C ILE A 209 2.98 14.44 8.09
N ASN A 210 2.58 13.36 8.76
CA ASN A 210 1.24 12.78 8.58
C ASN A 210 0.12 13.58 9.25
N LYS A 211 0.42 14.50 10.20
CA LYS A 211 -0.59 15.45 10.72
C LYS A 211 -1.16 16.38 9.66
N GLN A 212 -0.45 16.56 8.54
CA GLN A 212 -0.86 17.43 7.44
C GLN A 212 -1.64 16.68 6.35
N ARG A 213 -1.81 15.35 6.48
CA ARG A 213 -2.56 14.51 5.54
C ARG A 213 -4.04 14.45 5.91
#